data_AF-A0A3M1WE89-F1
#
_entry.id   AF-A0A3M1WE89-F1
#
_cell.length_a   1.000
_cell.length_b   1.000
_cell.length_c   1.000
_cell.angle_alpha   90.00
_cell.angle_beta   90.00
_cell.angle_gamma   90.00
#
_symmetry.space_group_name_H-M   'P 1'
#
loop_
_entity.id
_entity.type
_entity.pdbx_description
1 polymer ?
#
loop_
_entity_poly.entity_id
_entity_poly.type
_entity_poly.pdbx_seq_one_letter_code
_entity_poly.pdbx_strand_id
1 'polypeptide(L)' 'MPEYVCPRCRQKTEHVSMREAARRLGMSRKTLSLWVKNEWVAYQELPSGRVMVCSRCLLIPRGPGAASGGTGESG' A
#
# COMPACT_ATOMS: atom_id res chain seq x y z
N MET A 1 -8.95 8.51 15.41
CA MET A 1 -7.89 7.56 14.97
C MET A 1 -6.69 8.39 14.55
N PRO A 2 -5.44 8.01 14.86
CA PRO A 2 -4.28 8.81 14.48
C PRO A 2 -4.21 8.93 12.95
N GLU A 3 -4.31 10.16 12.46
CA GLU A 3 -4.17 10.47 11.04
C GLU A 3 -2.69 10.37 10.69
N TYR A 4 -2.31 9.35 9.92
CA TYR A 4 -0.95 9.23 9.42
C TYR A 4 -0.83 9.89 8.04
N VAL A 5 0.21 10.70 7.88
CA VAL A 5 0.62 11.22 6.59
C VAL A 5 1.63 10.25 6.00
N CYS A 6 1.28 9.64 4.87
CA CYS A 6 2.21 8.73 4.21
C CYS A 6 3.44 9.49 3.69
N PRO A 7 4.67 9.10 4.05
CA PRO A 7 5.89 9.81 3.63
C PRO A 7 6.09 9.76 2.12
N ARG A 8 5.49 8.77 1.45
CA ARG A 8 5.62 8.56 0.00
C ARG A 8 4.63 9.38 -0.81
N CYS A 9 3.32 9.25 -0.53
CA CYS A 9 2.31 9.99 -1.28
C CYS A 9 1.98 11.36 -0.69
N ARG A 10 2.52 11.68 0.50
CA ARG A 10 2.28 12.92 1.26
C ARG A 10 0.81 13.23 1.52
N GLN A 11 -0.05 12.21 1.45
CA GLN A 11 -1.48 12.32 1.71
C GLN A 11 -1.82 11.77 3.08
N LYS A 12 -2.83 12.36 3.72
CA LYS A 12 -3.55 11.70 4.82
C LYS A 12 -4.24 10.46 4.25
N THR A 13 -3.89 9.31 4.81
CA THR A 13 -4.35 8.03 4.30
C THR A 13 -4.73 7.13 5.46
N GLU A 14 -5.67 6.23 5.19
CA GLU A 14 -5.86 5.08 6.06
C GLU A 14 -4.69 4.13 5.92
N HIS A 15 -4.27 3.63 7.07
CA HIS A 15 -3.36 2.52 7.18
C HIS A 15 -4.15 1.23 7.35
N VAL A 16 -3.91 0.28 6.48
CA VAL A 16 -4.56 -1.02 6.52
C VAL A 16 -3.56 -2.11 6.88
N SER A 17 -4.01 -3.11 7.63
CA SER A 17 -3.17 -4.28 7.91
C SER A 17 -2.83 -5.03 6.62
N MET A 18 -1.75 -5.80 6.63
CA MET A 18 -1.40 -6.69 5.51
C MET A 18 -2.55 -7.62 5.09
N ARG A 19 -3.36 -8.09 6.05
CA ARG A 19 -4.52 -8.94 5.76
C ARG A 19 -5.59 -8.18 4.99
N GLU A 20 -5.90 -6.96 5.44
CA GLU A 20 -6.91 -6.12 4.81
C GLU A 20 -6.46 -5.62 3.43
N ALA A 21 -5.21 -5.19 3.31
CA ALA A 21 -4.61 -4.81 2.03
C ALA A 21 -4.66 -5.94 1.00
N ALA A 22 -4.29 -7.16 1.40
CA ALA A 22 -4.36 -8.34 0.55
C ALA A 22 -5.80 -8.64 0.10
N ARG A 23 -6.77 -8.52 1.02
CA ARG A 23 -8.20 -8.68 0.72
C ARG A 23 -8.69 -7.64 -0.30
N ARG A 24 -8.36 -6.36 -0.11
CA ARG A 24 -8.75 -5.27 -1.02
C ARG A 24 -8.19 -5.44 -2.43
N LEU A 25 -6.97 -5.94 -2.54
CA LEU A 25 -6.28 -6.16 -3.81
C LEU A 25 -6.58 -7.52 -4.45
N GLY A 26 -7.38 -8.38 -3.81
CA GLY A 26 -7.67 -9.73 -4.31
C GLY A 26 -6.42 -10.61 -4.45
N MET A 27 -5.38 -10.37 -3.65
CA MET A 27 -4.10 -11.07 -3.77
C MET A 27 -3.68 -11.80 -2.49
N SER A 28 -2.72 -12.69 -2.64
CA SER A 28 -2.14 -13.42 -1.51
C SER A 28 -1.31 -12.50 -0.60
N ARG A 29 -1.37 -12.74 0.72
CA ARG A 29 -0.49 -12.06 1.70
C ARG A 29 1.01 -12.22 1.38
N LYS A 30 1.40 -13.33 0.74
CA LYS A 30 2.77 -13.58 0.28
C LYS A 30 3.19 -12.56 -0.79
N THR A 31 2.34 -12.30 -1.78
CA THR A 31 2.56 -11.29 -2.82
C THR A 31 2.69 -9.90 -2.21
N LEU A 32 1.78 -9.54 -1.30
CA LEU A 32 1.86 -8.24 -0.62
C LEU A 32 3.11 -8.12 0.26
N SER A 33 3.53 -9.21 0.92
CA SER A 33 4.78 -9.22 1.68
C SER A 33 6.00 -9.01 0.79
N LEU A 34 6.01 -9.55 -0.42
CA LEU A 34 7.05 -9.25 -1.41
C LEU A 34 7.03 -7.78 -1.80
N TRP A 35 5.86 -7.17 -2.00
CA TRP A 35 5.77 -5.74 -2.33
C TRP A 35 6.31 -4.85 -1.22
N VAL A 36 6.06 -5.20 0.04
CA VAL A 36 6.63 -4.51 1.21
C VAL A 36 8.14 -4.70 1.26
N LYS A 37 8.65 -5.94 1.12
CA LYS A 37 10.08 -6.24 1.15
C LYS A 37 10.87 -5.55 0.04
N ASN A 38 10.27 -5.36 -1.13
CA ASN A 38 10.88 -4.66 -2.25
C ASN A 38 10.55 -3.15 -2.25
N GLU A 39 9.95 -2.63 -1.18
CA GLU A 39 9.57 -1.21 -1.03
C GLU A 39 8.71 -0.67 -2.19
N TRP A 40 7.93 -1.54 -2.84
CA TRP A 40 7.02 -1.14 -3.93
C TRP A 40 5.81 -0.38 -3.42
N VAL A 41 5.45 -0.57 -2.14
CA VAL A 41 4.37 0.12 -1.44
C VAL A 41 4.93 0.77 -0.16
N ALA A 42 4.38 1.92 0.21
CA ALA A 42 4.72 2.54 1.49
C ALA A 42 4.08 1.76 2.64
N TYR A 43 4.88 1.44 3.64
CA TYR A 43 4.44 0.77 4.85
C TYR A 43 5.03 1.43 6.10
N GLN A 44 4.43 1.14 7.24
CA GLN A 44 4.92 1.51 8.55
C GLN A 44 4.89 0.27 9.45
N GLU A 45 6.00 0.00 10.13
CA GLU A 45 6.04 -0.98 11.19
C GLU A 45 5.66 -0.32 12.52
N LEU A 46 4.67 -0.88 13.20
CA LEU A 46 4.27 -0.44 14.53
C LEU A 46 5.22 -1.04 15.59
N PRO A 47 5.36 -0.43 16.78
CA PRO A 47 6.16 -1.00 17.88
C PRO A 47 5.76 -2.42 18.29
N SER A 48 4.55 -2.86 17.93
CA SER A 48 4.06 -4.23 18.12
C SER A 48 4.58 -5.24 17.08
N GLY A 49 5.42 -4.83 16.12
CA GLY A 49 5.87 -5.65 14.98
C GLY A 49 4.83 -5.81 13.87
N ARG A 50 3.67 -5.15 13.97
CA ARG A 50 2.64 -5.18 12.94
C ARG A 50 2.98 -4.23 11.80
N VAL A 51 2.86 -4.71 10.56
CA VAL A 51 3.03 -3.90 9.35
C VAL A 51 1.68 -3.34 8.90
N MET A 52 1.65 -2.02 8.75
CA MET A 52 0.53 -1.26 8.21
C MET A 52 0.92 -0.69 6.86
N VAL A 53 0.04 -0.78 5.87
CA VAL A 53 0.32 -0.36 4.49
C VAL A 53 -0.57 0.83 4.14
N CYS A 54 0.01 1.81 3.44
CA CYS A 54 -0.72 2.96 2.93
C CYS A 54 -1.72 2.50 1.86
N SER A 55 -3.03 2.65 2.13
CA SER A 55 -4.08 2.19 1.22
C SER A 55 -4.02 2.86 -0.16
N ARG A 56 -3.55 4.11 -0.25
CA ARG A 56 -3.33 4.80 -1.54
C ARG A 56 -2.14 4.26 -2.32
N CYS A 57 -1.03 3.93 -1.65
CA CYS A 57 0.14 3.34 -2.32
C CYS A 57 -0.11 1.91 -2.80
N LEU A 58 -1.09 1.21 -2.24
CA LEU A 58 -1.52 -0.11 -2.75
C LEU A 58 -2.06 -0.03 -4.19
N LEU A 59 -2.69 1.09 -4.55
CA LEU A 59 -3.26 1.30 -5.89
C LEU A 59 -2.20 1.70 -6.93
N ILE A 60 -1.04 2.19 -6.48
CA ILE A 60 0.06 2.61 -7.35
C ILE A 60 1.38 2.00 -6.87
N PRO A 61 1.54 0.67 -6.92
CA PRO A 61 2.80 0.03 -6.58
C PRO A 61 3.88 0.45 -7.58
N ARG A 62 5.13 0.69 -7.16
CA ARG A 62 6.24 0.98 -8.11
C ARG A 62 6.98 -0.27 -8.60
N GLY A 63 6.33 -1.43 -8.54
CA GLY A 63 6.91 -2.70 -8.98
C GLY A 63 6.56 -3.07 -10.43
N PRO A 64 7.34 -3.95 -11.09
CA PRO A 64 7.09 -4.40 -12.46
C PRO A 64 5.77 -5.14 -12.68
N GLY A 65 4.97 -5.39 -11.64
CA GLY A 65 3.63 -5.99 -11.72
C GLY A 65 2.47 -5.02 -11.41
N ALA A 66 2.71 -3.71 -11.38
CA ALA A 66 1.72 -2.68 -11.05
C ALA A 66 0.89 -2.18 -12.23
N ALA A 67 1.10 -2.73 -13.43
CA ALA A 67 0.26 -2.43 -14.57
C ALA A 67 -0.99 -3.31 -14.51
N SER A 68 -2.15 -2.71 -14.15
CA SER A 68 -3.41 -2.87 -14.88
C SER A 68 -4.52 -2.00 -14.29
N GLY A 69 -4.86 -0.92 -15.02
CA GLY A 69 -6.10 -0.12 -14.93
C GLY A 69 -5.96 1.20 -14.16
N GLY A 70 -6.05 2.39 -14.75
CA GLY A 70 -6.35 2.81 -16.11
C GLY A 70 -6.44 4.35 -16.14
N THR A 71 -5.99 4.91 -17.26
CA THR A 71 -6.41 6.19 -17.88
C THR A 71 -6.34 7.48 -17.06
N GLY A 72 -5.42 8.35 -17.45
CA GLY A 72 -5.56 9.78 -17.22
C GLY A 72 -6.76 10.33 -17.99
N GLU A 73 -7.39 11.35 -17.41
CA GLU A 73 -8.08 12.41 -18.16
C GLU A 73 -7.64 13.74 -17.55
N SER A 74 -7.04 14.55 -18.40
CA SER A 74 -6.78 15.98 -18.19
C SER A 74 -8.05 16.73 -18.57
N GLY A 75 -8.47 17.66 -17.72
CA GLY A 75 -9.44 18.71 -18.03
C GLY A 75 -8.81 20.06 -17.75
#